data_AF-A0A7C1BT62-F1
#
_entry.id   AF-A0A7C1BT62-F1
#
_cell.length_a   1.000
_cell.length_b   1.000
_cell.length_c   1.000
_cell.angle_alpha   90.00
_cell.angle_beta   90.00
_cell.angle_gamma   90.00
#
_symmetry.space_group_name_H-M   'P 1'
#
loop_
_entity.id
_entity.type
_entity.pdbx_description
1 polymer ?
#
loop_
_entity_poly.entity_id
_entity_poly.type
_entity_poly.pdbx_seq_one_letter_code
_entity_poly.pdbx_strand_id
1 'polypeptide(L)'
;MKDRKNYCNVLLDNNIRRPICRFYFNTRQKYVSFFDAEKKEEKVAVENLSEIYNYAERLKATVDYYEGYEGSGVPEASPESEKENKNI
;
A
#
# COMPACT_ATOMS: atom_id res chain seq x y z
N MET A 1 -16.73 4.62 18.71
CA MET A 1 -17.07 3.92 17.46
C MET A 1 -17.02 4.94 16.32
N LYS A 2 -16.02 4.91 15.42
CA LYS A 2 -15.95 5.88 14.30
C LYS A 2 -16.24 5.13 13.01
N ASP A 3 -17.53 4.97 12.70
CA ASP A 3 -18.01 4.38 11.46
C ASP A 3 -17.59 5.26 10.28
N ARG A 4 -16.59 4.81 9.52
CA ARG A 4 -16.24 5.43 8.24
C ARG A 4 -17.23 4.86 7.22
N LYS A 5 -18.43 5.47 7.08
CA LYS A 5 -19.45 5.04 6.10
C LYS A 5 -18.94 4.90 4.65
N ASN A 6 -17.81 5.54 4.34
CA ASN A 6 -17.29 5.66 2.99
C ASN A 6 -16.24 4.61 2.63
N TYR A 7 -15.67 3.89 3.60
CA TYR A 7 -14.62 2.91 3.32
C TYR A 7 -14.40 1.88 4.42
N CYS A 8 -13.89 0.72 4.02
CA CYS A 8 -13.32 -0.27 4.92
C CYS A 8 -11.82 0.00 5.09
N ASN A 9 -11.35 0.15 6.32
CA ASN A 9 -9.94 0.41 6.63
C ASN A 9 -9.26 -0.88 7.06
N VAL A 10 -8.18 -1.26 6.39
CA VAL A 10 -7.35 -2.40 6.80
C VAL A 10 -6.19 -1.85 7.61
N LEU A 11 -6.09 -2.26 8.86
CA LEU A 11 -5.08 -1.81 9.82
C LEU A 11 -4.18 -2.99 10.18
N LEU A 12 -2.88 -2.73 10.30
CA LEU A 12 -1.96 -3.68 10.94
C LEU A 12 -2.17 -3.62 12.46
N ASP A 13 -2.33 -4.79 13.09
CA ASP A 13 -2.50 -4.95 14.54
C ASP A 13 -3.55 -4.03 15.20
N ASN A 14 -4.62 -3.72 14.46
CA ASN A 14 -5.67 -2.80 14.93
C ASN A 14 -5.14 -1.40 15.29
N ASN A 15 -3.98 -1.00 14.76
CA ASN A 15 -3.37 0.28 15.03
C ASN A 15 -3.74 1.31 13.95
N ILE A 16 -4.47 2.35 14.32
CA ILE A 16 -4.90 3.41 13.40
C ILE A 16 -3.75 4.22 12.78
N ARG A 17 -2.53 4.13 13.33
CA ARG A 17 -1.31 4.74 12.79
C ARG A 17 -0.58 3.86 11.77
N ARG A 18 -1.00 2.60 11.62
CA ARG A 18 -0.46 1.62 10.68
C ARG A 18 -1.55 1.15 9.68
N PRO A 19 -2.14 2.05 8.88
CA PRO A 19 -3.09 1.66 7.85
C PRO A 19 -2.39 0.96 6.68
N ILE A 20 -2.84 -0.24 6.33
CA ILE A 20 -2.31 -1.00 5.19
C ILE A 20 -2.96 -0.51 3.89
N CYS A 21 -4.29 -0.48 3.84
CA CYS A 21 -5.05 0.02 2.70
C CYS A 21 -6.48 0.42 3.10
N ARG A 22 -7.21 1.08 2.19
CA ARG A 22 -8.66 1.29 2.33
C ARG A 22 -9.41 0.82 1.11
N PHE A 23 -10.57 0.24 1.34
CA PHE A 23 -11.49 -0.16 0.28
C PHE A 23 -12.66 0.79 0.21
N TYR A 24 -12.83 1.43 -0.94
CA TYR A 24 -13.96 2.27 -1.28
C TYR A 24 -14.87 1.50 -2.24
N PHE A 25 -15.61 0.52 -1.71
CA PHE A 25 -16.49 -0.36 -2.50
C PHE A 25 -17.96 0.05 -2.46
N ASN A 26 -18.29 1.08 -1.67
CA ASN A 26 -19.66 1.58 -1.52
C ASN A 26 -20.09 2.51 -2.67
N THR A 27 -19.20 2.76 -3.64
CA THR A 27 -19.44 3.59 -4.82
C THR A 27 -19.59 2.74 -6.08
N ARG A 28 -20.22 3.29 -7.12
CA ARG A 28 -20.39 2.61 -8.42
C ARG A 28 -19.06 2.13 -9.00
N GLN A 29 -18.03 2.98 -8.94
CA GLN A 29 -16.64 2.60 -9.20
C GLN A 29 -16.01 2.12 -7.88
N LYS A 30 -15.35 0.97 -7.91
CA LYS A 30 -14.58 0.48 -6.75
C LYS A 30 -13.20 1.09 -6.78
N TYR A 31 -12.69 1.42 -5.60
CA TYR A 31 -11.31 1.86 -5.45
C TYR A 31 -10.63 1.18 -4.27
N VAL A 32 -9.33 1.01 -4.42
CA VAL A 32 -8.41 0.64 -3.33
C VAL A 32 -7.46 1.80 -3.14
N SER A 33 -7.29 2.27 -1.91
CA SER A 33 -6.23 3.20 -1.59
C SER A 33 -5.07 2.52 -0.90
N PHE A 34 -3.87 2.90 -1.29
CA PHE A 34 -2.61 2.43 -0.71
C PHE A 34 -1.90 3.58 -0.02
N PHE A 35 -1.04 3.23 0.95
CA PHE A 35 -0.23 4.19 1.69
C PHE A 35 1.23 3.97 1.36
N ASP A 36 1.93 5.07 1.07
CA ASP A 36 3.37 5.08 0.88
C ASP A 36 4.11 5.41 2.20
N ALA A 37 5.45 5.32 2.20
CA ALA A 37 6.30 5.66 3.35
C ALA A 37 6.07 7.10 3.86
N GLU A 38 5.75 8.03 2.95
CA GLU A 38 5.39 9.42 3.27
C GLU A 38 3.95 9.58 3.80
N LYS A 39 3.22 8.48 4.01
CA LYS A 39 1.78 8.44 4.37
C LYS A 39 0.87 9.11 3.34
N LYS A 40 1.34 9.27 2.11
CA LYS A 40 0.50 9.71 0.99
C LYS A 40 -0.46 8.61 0.61
N GLU A 41 -1.74 8.98 0.46
CA GLU A 41 -2.81 8.09 0.05
C GLU A 41 -2.93 8.15 -1.48
N GLU A 42 -2.67 7.03 -2.14
CA GLU A 42 -2.90 6.87 -3.58
C GLU A 42 -4.15 6.03 -3.81
N LYS A 43 -5.10 6.55 -4.58
CA LYS A 43 -6.38 5.89 -4.84
C LYS A 43 -6.41 5.32 -6.24
N VAL A 44 -6.51 4.00 -6.33
CA VAL A 44 -6.50 3.24 -7.58
C VAL A 44 -7.90 2.70 -7.86
N ALA A 45 -8.41 2.93 -9.07
CA ALA A 45 -9.67 2.34 -9.52
C ALA A 45 -9.47 0.85 -9.81
N VAL A 46 -10.43 0.04 -9.38
CA VAL A 46 -10.49 -1.38 -9.72
C VAL A 46 -11.85 -1.71 -10.30
N GLU A 47 -11.90 -2.52 -11.36
CA GLU A 47 -13.17 -2.94 -11.97
C GLU A 47 -13.76 -4.14 -11.21
N ASN A 48 -12.89 -5.06 -10.79
CA ASN A 48 -13.25 -6.27 -10.07
C ASN A 48 -12.34 -6.51 -8.85
N LEU A 49 -12.74 -7.45 -7.98
CA LEU A 49 -11.97 -7.76 -6.77
C LEU A 49 -10.66 -8.50 -7.06
N SER A 50 -10.55 -9.17 -8.21
CA SER A 50 -9.35 -9.92 -8.58
C SER A 50 -8.17 -8.99 -8.90
N GLU A 51 -8.44 -7.77 -9.37
CA GLU A 51 -7.39 -6.76 -9.60
C GLU A 51 -6.62 -6.38 -8.34
N ILE A 52 -7.18 -6.60 -7.15
CA ILE A 52 -6.49 -6.36 -5.88
C ILE A 52 -5.22 -7.22 -5.78
N TYR A 53 -5.23 -8.43 -6.36
CA TYR A 53 -4.07 -9.33 -6.35
C TYR A 53 -2.89 -8.77 -7.14
N ASN A 54 -3.13 -7.92 -8.15
CA ASN A 54 -2.06 -7.23 -8.87
C ASN A 54 -1.29 -6.25 -7.98
N TYR A 55 -1.87 -5.85 -6.84
CA TYR A 55 -1.25 -4.96 -5.87
C TYR A 55 -0.81 -5.69 -4.59
N ALA A 56 -0.76 -7.04 -4.61
CA ALA A 56 -0.38 -7.83 -3.45
C ALA A 56 1.04 -7.50 -2.95
N GLU A 57 1.98 -7.26 -3.85
CA GLU A 57 3.34 -6.84 -3.50
C GLU A 57 3.36 -5.49 -2.78
N ARG A 58 2.54 -4.53 -3.23
CA ARG A 58 2.40 -3.23 -2.59
C ARG A 58 1.84 -3.34 -1.17
N LEU A 59 0.84 -4.20 -0.97
CA LEU A 59 0.27 -4.46 0.36
C LEU A 59 1.30 -5.09 1.30
N LYS A 60 2.07 -6.08 0.80
CA LYS A 60 3.15 -6.71 1.57
C LYS A 60 4.23 -5.70 1.94
N ALA A 61 4.68 -4.88 0.98
CA ALA A 61 5.66 -3.83 1.23
C ALA A 61 5.19 -2.84 2.31
N THR A 62 3.90 -2.50 2.38
CA THR A 62 3.36 -1.67 3.46
C THR A 62 3.40 -2.38 4.83
N VAL A 63 3.15 -3.69 4.87
CA VAL A 63 3.27 -4.49 6.10
C VAL A 63 4.73 -4.60 6.52
N ASP A 64 5.62 -4.98 5.60
CA ASP A 64 7.06 -5.08 5.81
C ASP A 64 7.65 -3.74 6.29
N TYR A 65 7.15 -2.62 5.75
CA TYR A 65 7.48 -1.30 6.26
C TYR A 65 7.14 -1.21 7.75
N TYR A 66 5.91 -1.50 8.17
CA TYR A 66 5.52 -1.37 9.58
C TYR A 66 6.16 -2.41 10.52
N GLU A 67 6.39 -3.63 10.07
CA GLU A 67 7.04 -4.72 10.85
C GLU A 67 8.56 -4.53 10.93
N GLY A 68 9.19 -4.08 9.83
CA GLY A 68 10.61 -3.72 9.77
C GLY A 68 10.99 -2.53 10.66
N TYR A 69 10.01 -1.84 11.27
CA TYR A 69 10.21 -0.85 12.32
C TYR A 69 10.13 -1.41 13.75
N GLU A 70 10.14 -2.73 13.97
CA GLU A 70 10.57 -3.32 15.25
C GLU A 70 12.11 -3.29 15.37
N GLY A 71 12.68 -2.07 15.39
CA GLY A 71 14.11 -1.82 15.59
C GLY A 71 14.84 -1.22 14.39
N SER A 72 15.07 0.09 14.42
CA SER A 72 16.15 0.84 13.72
C SER A 72 16.52 0.43 12.28
N GLY A 73 16.10 1.24 11.29
CA GLY A 73 16.77 1.27 9.98
C GLY A 73 15.80 1.43 8.82
N VAL A 74 16.01 2.49 8.04
CA VAL A 74 15.24 2.83 6.85
C VAL A 74 15.48 1.77 5.76
N PRO A 75 14.45 1.23 5.08
CA PRO A 75 14.67 0.58 3.80
C PRO A 75 14.88 1.67 2.76
N GLU A 76 16.15 1.88 2.44
CA GLU A 76 16.65 2.48 1.22
C GLU A 76 15.81 1.98 0.03
N ALA A 77 15.25 2.92 -0.75
CA ALA A 77 14.56 2.62 -1.99
C ALA A 77 15.46 1.70 -2.83
N SER A 78 14.98 0.49 -3.10
CA SER A 78 15.71 -0.46 -3.92
C SER A 78 15.77 0.01 -5.38
N PRO A 79 16.81 -0.44 -6.10
CA PRO A 79 17.45 0.31 -7.18
C PRO A 79 16.68 0.19 -8.50
N GLU A 80 16.56 1.31 -9.21
CA GLU A 80 16.39 1.26 -10.66
C GLU A 80 17.69 0.74 -11.27
N SER A 81 17.72 -0.55 -11.57
CA SER A 81 18.70 -1.15 -12.45
C SER A 81 18.41 -0.75 -13.90
N GLU A 82 19.13 0.22 -14.44
CA GLU A 82 19.32 0.34 -15.89
C GLU A 82 20.62 -0.35 -16.31
N LYS A 83 20.44 -1.21 -17.32
CA LYS A 83 21.42 -2.14 -17.87
C LYS A 83 22.34 -1.42 -18.85
N GLU A 84 23.59 -1.87 -18.87
CA GLU A 84 24.41 -2.11 -20.07
C GLU A 84 24.67 -0.94 -21.03
N ASN A 85 25.92 -0.46 -21.08
CA ASN A 85 26.56 -0.28 -22.37
C ASN A 85 28.06 -0.56 -22.32
N LYS A 86 28.42 -1.58 -23.08
CA LYS A 86 29.76 -2.12 -23.29
C LYS A 86 30.33 -1.43 -24.53
N ASN A 87 31.26 -0.50 -24.37
CA ASN A 87 32.19 -0.13 -25.46
C ASN A 87 33.35 0.75 -24.96
N ILE A 88 34.55 0.17 -24.95
CA ILE A 88 35.82 0.60 -25.57
C ILE A 88 36.95 -0.12 -24.83
#